data_AF-A0A496XT50-F1
#
_entry.id   AF-A0A496XT50-F1
#
_cell.length_a   1.000
_cell.length_b   1.000
_cell.length_c   1.000
_cell.angle_alpha   90.00
_cell.angle_beta   90.00
_cell.angle_gamma   90.00
#
_symmetry.space_group_name_H-M   'P 1'
#
loop_
_entity.id
_entity.type
_entity.pdbx_description
1 polymer ?
#
loop_
_entity_poly.entity_id
_entity_poly.type
_entity_poly.pdbx_seq_one_letter_code
_entity_poly.pdbx_strand_id
1 'polypeptide(L)'
;MKKILVATFIGFLIYTFYFFYREDIRSEKKIVIFKQNPITMTEKVTIPRVKVRKKVSKIKAKKVKEEKRGILKNLEKDETYVELDNKGNMLVTSVFINGKYVIYQGDILISDKETFYKEGRDKKPLTVGRPKLWPGGEVPYVVEDGLHNQKEVAEAIDYLNRNTDIKFMPRKDEKGYVEFKQGESNCYASLGYKEQKRQVVLEKGCGKKEILHELMHILGFFHEQCREDRDNYL
;
A
#
# COMPACT_ATOMS: atom_id res chain seq x y z
N MET A 1 7.14 -36.47 33.89
CA MET A 1 5.80 -35.84 33.85
C MET A 1 5.78 -34.37 33.40
N LYS A 2 6.83 -33.56 33.59
CA LYS A 2 6.83 -32.13 33.19
C LYS A 2 7.02 -31.81 31.69
N LYS A 3 7.46 -32.77 30.85
CA LYS A 3 7.66 -32.55 29.40
C LYS A 3 6.38 -32.73 28.55
N ILE A 4 5.39 -33.47 29.06
CA ILE A 4 4.13 -33.73 28.35
C ILE A 4 3.18 -32.53 28.45
N LEU A 5 3.28 -31.75 29.53
CA LEU A 5 2.41 -30.58 29.77
C LEU A 5 2.75 -29.36 28.89
N VAL A 6 3.98 -29.27 28.37
CA VAL A 6 4.41 -28.15 27.50
C VAL A 6 3.96 -28.37 26.05
N ALA A 7 3.96 -29.62 25.57
CA ALA A 7 3.53 -29.95 24.22
C ALA A 7 2.01 -29.76 24.02
N THR A 8 1.21 -30.02 25.06
CA THR A 8 -0.25 -29.81 25.00
C THR A 8 -0.62 -28.32 25.03
N PHE A 9 0.18 -27.47 25.69
CA PHE A 9 -0.05 -26.02 25.73
C PHE A 9 0.31 -25.33 24.40
N ILE A 10 1.38 -25.77 23.73
CA ILE A 10 1.76 -25.28 22.40
C ILE A 10 0.76 -25.76 21.34
N GLY A 11 0.29 -27.00 21.42
CA GLY A 11 -0.76 -27.52 20.54
C GLY A 11 -2.09 -26.76 20.69
N PHE A 12 -2.46 -26.38 21.93
CA PHE A 12 -3.64 -25.57 22.18
C PHE A 12 -3.49 -24.13 21.65
N LEU A 13 -2.30 -23.52 21.79
CA LEU A 13 -2.02 -22.20 21.22
C LEU A 13 -2.02 -22.18 19.69
N ILE A 14 -1.50 -23.23 19.04
CA ILE A 14 -1.54 -23.34 17.57
C ILE A 14 -2.97 -23.63 17.10
N TYR A 15 -3.73 -24.45 17.83
CA TYR A 15 -5.13 -24.73 17.50
C TYR A 15 -6.03 -23.50 17.69
N THR A 16 -5.86 -22.73 18.77
CA THR A 16 -6.61 -21.48 18.95
C THR A 16 -6.19 -20.42 17.94
N PHE A 17 -4.90 -20.32 17.58
CA PHE A 17 -4.45 -19.42 16.51
C PHE A 17 -5.03 -19.82 15.15
N TYR A 18 -5.12 -21.12 14.85
CA TYR A 18 -5.70 -21.63 13.60
C TYR A 18 -7.24 -21.54 13.56
N PHE A 19 -7.91 -21.61 14.71
CA PHE A 19 -9.37 -21.48 14.80
C PHE A 19 -9.82 -20.01 14.80
N PHE A 20 -9.07 -19.12 15.45
CA PHE A 20 -9.37 -17.67 15.51
C PHE A 20 -9.08 -16.96 14.18
N TYR A 21 -8.11 -17.44 13.39
CA TYR A 21 -7.86 -16.93 12.02
C TYR A 21 -8.77 -17.55 10.95
N ARG A 22 -9.67 -18.47 11.33
CA ARG A 22 -10.60 -19.13 10.41
C ARG A 22 -12.07 -18.79 10.66
N GLU A 23 -12.35 -17.80 11.50
CA GLU A 23 -13.65 -17.14 11.47
C GLU A 23 -13.72 -16.23 10.24
N ASP A 24 -14.48 -16.72 9.27
CA ASP A 24 -14.94 -16.03 8.07
C ASP A 24 -15.15 -14.52 8.29
N ILE A 25 -14.21 -13.71 7.82
CA ILE A 25 -14.59 -12.42 7.24
C ILE A 25 -15.41 -12.77 6.00
N ARG A 26 -16.72 -12.89 6.17
CA ARG A 26 -17.70 -12.80 5.08
C ARG A 26 -17.62 -11.38 4.49
N SER A 27 -16.56 -11.09 3.74
CA SER A 27 -16.63 -10.05 2.73
C SER A 27 -17.54 -10.61 1.65
N GLU A 28 -18.69 -9.99 1.43
CA GLU A 28 -19.58 -10.35 0.33
C GLU A 28 -18.78 -10.32 -0.99
N LYS A 29 -18.42 -11.50 -1.49
CA LYS A 29 -18.10 -11.69 -2.90
C LYS A 29 -19.36 -11.36 -3.69
N LYS A 30 -19.41 -10.13 -4.22
CA LYS A 30 -20.18 -9.82 -5.43
C LYS A 30 -19.21 -9.31 -6.49
N ILE A 31 -18.61 -10.26 -7.19
CA ILE A 31 -18.08 -10.01 -8.52
C ILE A 31 -19.30 -9.76 -9.41
N VAL A 32 -19.56 -8.50 -9.75
CA VAL A 32 -20.46 -8.15 -10.84
C VAL A 32 -19.72 -8.46 -12.14
N ILE A 33 -19.99 -9.65 -12.67
CA ILE A 33 -19.65 -10.00 -14.05
C ILE A 33 -20.54 -9.14 -14.94
N PHE A 34 -19.96 -8.13 -15.60
CA PHE A 34 -20.61 -7.54 -16.77
C PHE A 34 -20.60 -8.60 -17.89
N LYS A 35 -21.71 -9.32 -17.99
CA LYS A 35 -22.10 -10.04 -19.21
C LYS A 35 -22.13 -9.04 -20.36
N GLN A 36 -21.24 -9.20 -21.32
CA GLN A 36 -21.62 -9.08 -22.72
C GLN A 36 -21.46 -10.46 -23.37
N ASN A 37 -22.51 -10.84 -24.09
CA ASN A 37 -22.76 -12.15 -24.70
C ASN A 37 -21.66 -12.55 -25.72
N PRO A 38 -21.55 -13.87 -26.02
CA PRO A 38 -20.36 -14.46 -26.60
C PRO A 38 -20.25 -14.19 -28.11
N ILE A 39 -19.08 -13.75 -28.56
CA ILE A 39 -18.66 -13.89 -29.95
C ILE A 39 -17.72 -15.08 -30.02
N THR A 40 -18.11 -16.03 -30.87
CA THR A 40 -17.47 -17.30 -31.19
C THR A 40 -15.96 -17.19 -31.36
N MET A 41 -15.24 -18.14 -30.75
CA MET A 41 -13.81 -18.33 -30.94
C MET A 41 -13.50 -18.82 -32.34
N THR A 42 -12.89 -17.94 -33.14
CA THR A 42 -11.92 -18.29 -34.18
C THR A 42 -10.97 -17.11 -34.36
N GLU A 43 -9.68 -17.41 -34.44
CA GLU A 43 -8.50 -16.53 -34.64
C GLU A 43 -7.86 -15.86 -33.41
N LYS A 44 -6.63 -16.32 -33.13
CA LYS A 44 -5.64 -15.66 -32.27
C LYS A 44 -5.16 -14.37 -32.96
N VAL A 45 -5.52 -13.21 -32.44
CA VAL A 45 -4.93 -11.93 -32.89
C VAL A 45 -3.80 -11.54 -31.94
N THR A 46 -2.61 -11.40 -32.53
CA THR A 46 -1.35 -11.04 -31.85
C THR A 46 -1.20 -9.52 -31.89
N ILE A 47 -0.99 -8.86 -30.75
CA ILE A 47 -0.74 -7.40 -30.67
C ILE A 47 0.76 -7.12 -30.92
N PRO A 48 1.15 -6.15 -31.77
CA PRO A 48 2.51 -6.02 -32.27
C PRO A 48 3.53 -5.52 -31.23
N ARG A 49 4.67 -6.21 -31.17
CA ARG A 49 5.89 -5.76 -30.47
C ARG A 49 6.51 -4.55 -31.17
N VAL A 50 6.62 -3.43 -30.48
CA VAL A 50 7.49 -2.31 -30.87
C VAL A 50 8.96 -2.74 -30.72
N LYS A 51 9.72 -2.72 -31.82
CA LYS A 51 11.17 -3.02 -31.83
C LYS A 51 11.98 -1.79 -31.45
N VAL A 52 12.56 -1.76 -30.25
CA VAL A 52 13.64 -0.83 -29.89
C VAL A 52 14.98 -1.47 -30.29
N ARG A 53 15.69 -0.87 -31.25
CA ARG A 53 17.06 -1.27 -31.61
C ARG A 53 18.05 -0.69 -30.59
N LYS A 54 18.70 -1.54 -29.79
CA LYS A 54 19.95 -1.21 -29.10
C LYS A 54 21.12 -1.87 -29.85
N LYS A 55 22.07 -1.05 -30.32
CA LYS A 55 23.35 -1.51 -30.87
C LYS A 55 24.38 -1.36 -29.75
N VAL A 56 24.78 -2.45 -29.10
CA VAL A 56 26.00 -2.51 -28.27
C VAL A 56 26.64 -3.88 -28.45
N SER A 57 27.94 -3.87 -28.70
CA SER A 57 28.81 -4.99 -29.05
C SER A 57 29.05 -5.99 -27.91
N LYS A 58 29.34 -7.23 -28.32
CA LYS A 58 29.59 -8.45 -27.53
C LYS A 58 30.78 -8.31 -26.56
N ILE A 59 30.66 -8.82 -25.32
CA ILE A 59 31.69 -9.63 -24.62
C ILE A 59 30.99 -10.68 -23.71
N LYS A 60 31.58 -11.88 -23.65
CA LYS A 60 31.09 -13.15 -23.09
C LYS A 60 31.04 -13.17 -21.55
N ALA A 61 29.91 -13.62 -21.00
CA ALA A 61 29.79 -14.29 -19.68
C ALA A 61 28.51 -15.15 -19.65
N LYS A 62 28.35 -16.02 -20.66
CA LYS A 62 27.22 -16.96 -20.80
C LYS A 62 27.61 -18.31 -20.19
N LYS A 63 27.14 -18.63 -18.98
CA LYS A 63 26.62 -19.99 -18.68
C LYS A 63 26.00 -20.15 -17.30
N VAL A 64 26.34 -19.34 -16.29
CA VAL A 64 25.78 -19.52 -14.92
C VAL A 64 24.54 -18.64 -14.67
N LYS A 65 24.37 -17.55 -15.43
CA LYS A 65 23.27 -16.58 -15.23
C LYS A 65 21.96 -16.96 -15.94
N GLU A 66 21.99 -17.83 -16.95
CA GLU A 66 20.82 -18.20 -17.76
C GLU A 66 19.88 -19.17 -17.04
N GLU A 67 20.40 -20.03 -16.17
CA GLU A 67 19.60 -21.05 -15.47
C GLU A 67 18.73 -20.44 -14.36
N LYS A 68 19.28 -19.50 -13.55
CA LYS A 68 18.48 -18.71 -12.59
C LYS A 68 17.46 -17.78 -13.28
N ARG A 69 17.76 -17.31 -14.50
CA ARG A 69 16.88 -16.40 -15.27
C ARG A 69 15.71 -17.13 -15.94
N GLY A 70 15.78 -18.45 -16.08
CA GLY A 70 14.68 -19.29 -16.54
C GLY A 70 13.62 -19.51 -15.45
N ILE A 71 14.06 -19.65 -14.20
CA ILE A 71 13.17 -19.89 -13.04
C ILE A 71 12.36 -18.63 -12.70
N LEU A 72 12.96 -17.43 -12.82
CA LEU A 72 12.30 -16.15 -12.54
C LEU A 72 11.26 -15.70 -13.59
N LYS A 73 11.09 -16.40 -14.71
CA LYS A 73 10.14 -16.00 -15.77
C LYS A 73 8.72 -16.51 -15.58
N ASN A 74 8.52 -17.43 -14.63
CA ASN A 74 7.23 -18.08 -14.37
C ASN A 74 6.81 -17.97 -12.90
N LEU A 75 7.43 -17.09 -12.11
CA LEU A 75 6.86 -16.72 -10.81
C LEU A 75 5.59 -15.93 -11.09
N GLU A 76 4.45 -16.53 -10.72
CA GLU A 76 3.18 -15.85 -10.66
C GLU A 76 3.39 -14.59 -9.82
N LYS A 77 3.08 -13.42 -10.40
CA LYS A 77 3.22 -12.14 -9.69
C LYS A 77 2.32 -12.23 -8.47
N ASP A 78 2.92 -12.30 -7.30
CA ASP A 78 2.17 -12.28 -6.04
C ASP A 78 1.47 -10.93 -5.85
N GLU A 79 0.58 -10.86 -4.86
CA GLU A 79 -0.24 -9.68 -4.57
C GLU A 79 0.61 -8.44 -4.19
N THR A 80 1.90 -8.61 -3.87
CA THR A 80 2.82 -7.53 -3.49
C THR A 80 3.61 -6.95 -4.67
N TYR A 81 3.53 -7.58 -5.85
CA TYR A 81 4.23 -7.12 -7.04
C TYR A 81 3.70 -5.75 -7.50
N VAL A 82 4.58 -4.75 -7.53
CA VAL A 82 4.25 -3.40 -8.03
C VAL A 82 4.69 -3.26 -9.48
N GLU A 83 3.74 -2.96 -10.35
CA GLU A 83 4.03 -2.58 -11.74
C GLU A 83 4.42 -1.11 -11.81
N LEU A 84 5.42 -0.80 -12.64
CA LEU A 84 5.84 0.57 -12.89
C LEU A 84 5.53 0.97 -14.34
N ASP A 85 5.13 2.22 -14.53
CA ASP A 85 5.05 2.82 -15.85
C ASP A 85 6.46 3.15 -16.38
N ASN A 86 6.52 3.57 -17.64
CA ASN A 86 7.74 4.00 -18.33
C ASN A 86 8.41 5.26 -17.76
N LYS A 87 7.81 5.90 -16.75
CA LYS A 87 8.36 7.03 -15.99
C LYS A 87 8.73 6.64 -14.56
N GLY A 88 8.55 5.37 -14.17
CA GLY A 88 8.81 4.87 -12.82
C GLY A 88 7.69 5.18 -11.81
N ASN A 89 6.49 5.56 -12.27
CA ASN A 89 5.34 5.69 -11.39
C ASN A 89 4.73 4.30 -11.16
N MET A 90 4.23 4.05 -9.95
CA MET A 90 3.56 2.80 -9.64
C MET A 90 2.19 2.75 -10.28
N LEU A 91 1.88 1.67 -10.98
CA LEU A 91 0.56 1.37 -11.51
C LEU A 91 -0.30 0.80 -10.39
N VAL A 92 -1.46 1.42 -10.19
CA VAL A 92 -2.44 0.94 -9.23
C VAL A 92 -3.23 -0.19 -9.89
N THR A 93 -2.90 -1.42 -9.51
CA THR A 93 -3.49 -2.66 -10.06
C THR A 93 -4.77 -3.06 -9.34
N SER A 94 -4.86 -2.79 -8.03
CA SER A 94 -6.01 -3.09 -7.19
C SER A 94 -6.21 -1.98 -6.16
N VAL A 95 -7.46 -1.75 -5.76
CA VAL A 95 -7.81 -0.82 -4.70
C VAL A 95 -8.88 -1.41 -3.79
N PHE A 96 -8.82 -1.04 -2.53
CA PHE A 96 -9.87 -1.28 -1.54
C PHE A 96 -10.69 0.00 -1.37
N ILE A 97 -12.02 -0.13 -1.33
CA ILE A 97 -12.92 1.01 -1.08
C ILE A 97 -13.47 0.89 0.34
N ASN A 98 -13.12 1.85 1.20
CA ASN A 98 -13.60 1.92 2.57
C ASN A 98 -14.50 3.15 2.74
N GLY A 99 -15.82 2.93 2.71
CA GLY A 99 -16.80 4.01 2.70
C GLY A 99 -16.57 4.96 1.53
N LYS A 100 -16.10 6.17 1.84
CA LYS A 100 -15.78 7.22 0.85
C LYS A 100 -14.34 7.22 0.37
N TYR A 101 -13.47 6.37 0.90
CA TYR A 101 -12.05 6.39 0.60
C TYR A 101 -11.65 5.26 -0.33
N VAL A 102 -10.66 5.53 -1.18
CA VAL A 102 -10.03 4.56 -2.07
C VAL A 102 -8.59 4.38 -1.62
N ILE A 103 -8.23 3.14 -1.34
CA ILE A 103 -7.01 2.75 -0.63
C ILE A 103 -6.22 1.77 -1.51
N TYR A 104 -4.93 2.01 -1.65
CA TYR A 104 -3.97 1.17 -2.37
C TYR A 104 -3.08 0.42 -1.39
N GLN A 105 -2.64 -0.80 -1.74
CA GLN A 105 -1.74 -1.63 -0.91
C GLN A 105 -2.22 -1.86 0.54
N GLY A 106 -3.53 -1.74 0.79
CA GLY A 106 -4.14 -1.97 2.10
C GLY A 106 -4.32 -0.72 2.97
N ASP A 107 -3.38 0.24 2.92
CA ASP A 107 -3.33 1.39 3.83
C ASP A 107 -2.90 2.74 3.19
N ILE A 108 -2.63 2.78 1.87
CA ILE A 108 -2.25 4.03 1.19
C ILE A 108 -3.50 4.72 0.63
N LEU A 109 -3.91 5.82 1.25
CA LEU A 109 -5.04 6.64 0.79
C LEU A 109 -4.70 7.43 -0.48
N ILE A 110 -5.31 7.03 -1.59
CA ILE A 110 -5.03 7.64 -2.91
C ILE A 110 -6.04 8.73 -3.29
N SER A 111 -7.32 8.55 -2.99
CA SER A 111 -8.41 9.44 -3.39
C SER A 111 -9.68 9.15 -2.58
N ASP A 112 -10.64 10.07 -2.64
CA ASP A 112 -12.03 9.73 -2.34
C ASP A 112 -12.69 9.00 -3.54
N LYS A 113 -13.79 8.31 -3.23
CA LYS A 113 -14.56 7.46 -4.14
C LYS A 113 -15.18 8.24 -5.30
N GLU A 114 -15.67 9.45 -5.06
CA GLU A 114 -16.34 10.25 -6.08
C GLU A 114 -15.33 10.74 -7.12
N THR A 115 -14.22 11.31 -6.65
CA THR A 115 -13.10 11.74 -7.49
C THR A 115 -12.54 10.55 -8.28
N PHE A 116 -12.32 9.41 -7.62
CA PHE A 116 -11.82 8.20 -8.27
C PHE A 116 -12.71 7.73 -9.43
N TYR A 117 -14.03 7.65 -9.24
CA TYR A 117 -14.94 7.25 -10.32
C TYR A 117 -15.12 8.32 -11.40
N LYS A 118 -14.96 9.60 -11.07
CA LYS A 118 -15.01 10.68 -12.04
C LYS A 118 -13.79 10.64 -12.97
N GLU A 119 -12.60 10.49 -12.40
CA GLU A 119 -11.32 10.45 -13.14
C GLU A 119 -11.10 9.11 -13.86
N GLY A 120 -11.60 8.00 -13.30
CA GLY A 120 -11.48 6.67 -13.90
C GLY A 120 -12.19 6.50 -15.25
N ARG A 121 -13.06 7.44 -15.65
CA ARG A 121 -13.76 7.40 -16.94
C ARG A 121 -12.84 7.61 -18.14
N ASP A 122 -11.66 8.21 -17.91
CA ASP A 122 -10.72 8.55 -18.97
C ASP A 122 -9.94 7.32 -19.50
N LYS A 123 -10.20 6.11 -18.96
CA LYS A 123 -9.54 4.83 -19.31
C LYS A 123 -8.01 4.86 -19.21
N LYS A 124 -7.45 5.87 -18.57
CA LYS A 124 -6.01 5.94 -18.28
C LYS A 124 -5.72 5.06 -17.06
N PRO A 125 -4.59 4.33 -17.05
CA PRO A 125 -4.15 3.63 -15.84
C PRO A 125 -4.01 4.64 -14.69
N LEU A 126 -4.52 4.28 -13.52
CA LEU A 126 -4.24 5.05 -12.31
C LEU A 126 -2.79 4.81 -11.91
N THR A 127 -2.07 5.90 -11.66
CA THR A 127 -0.66 5.84 -11.28
C THR A 127 -0.40 6.64 -10.01
N VAL A 128 0.38 6.08 -9.10
CA VAL A 128 0.94 6.80 -7.95
C VAL A 128 2.38 7.15 -8.28
N GLY A 129 2.62 8.43 -8.53
CA GLY A 129 3.96 8.92 -8.79
C GLY A 129 4.80 9.10 -7.53
N ARG A 130 6.04 9.56 -7.73
CA ARG A 130 6.95 9.88 -6.62
C ARG A 130 6.30 10.93 -5.69
N PRO A 131 6.17 10.66 -4.38
CA PRO A 131 5.55 11.60 -3.46
C PRO A 131 6.41 12.85 -3.31
N LYS A 132 5.76 13.99 -3.11
CA LYS A 132 6.43 15.23 -2.72
C LYS A 132 6.75 15.19 -1.23
N LEU A 133 7.88 15.76 -0.85
CA LEU A 133 8.29 15.90 0.55
C LEU A 133 7.65 17.14 1.16
N TRP A 134 7.49 17.11 2.47
CA TRP A 134 7.02 18.27 3.24
C TRP A 134 8.07 19.39 3.20
N PRO A 135 7.69 20.63 2.83
CA PRO A 135 8.61 21.76 2.82
C PRO A 135 9.27 21.94 4.20
N GLY A 136 10.61 22.04 4.22
CA GLY A 136 11.36 22.22 5.46
C GLY A 136 11.34 21.03 6.44
N GLY A 137 10.73 19.90 6.08
CA GLY A 137 10.50 18.81 7.04
C GLY A 137 9.45 19.13 8.11
N GLU A 138 8.63 20.16 7.87
CA GLU A 138 7.58 20.60 8.78
C GLU A 138 6.23 20.02 8.34
N VAL A 139 5.55 19.37 9.27
CA VAL A 139 4.27 18.68 9.05
C VAL A 139 3.21 19.25 10.00
N PRO A 140 2.52 20.32 9.59
CA PRO A 140 1.41 20.88 10.35
C PRO A 140 0.30 19.84 10.50
N TYR A 141 -0.26 19.69 11.69
CA TYR A 141 -1.34 18.74 11.93
C TYR A 141 -2.47 19.29 12.81
N VAL A 142 -3.64 18.69 12.64
CA VAL A 142 -4.80 18.82 13.51
C VAL A 142 -5.31 17.43 13.88
N VAL A 143 -5.93 17.33 15.05
CA VAL A 143 -6.55 16.09 15.53
C VAL A 143 -8.04 16.34 15.66
N GLU A 144 -8.85 15.46 15.06
CA GLU A 144 -10.32 15.52 15.16
C GLU A 144 -10.76 15.42 16.63
N ASP A 145 -11.69 16.29 17.02
CA ASP A 145 -12.26 16.27 18.35
C ASP A 145 -12.91 14.91 18.65
N GLY A 146 -12.60 14.34 19.81
CA GLY A 146 -13.12 13.05 20.22
C GLY A 146 -12.47 11.83 19.55
N LEU A 147 -11.38 12.00 18.79
CA LEU A 147 -10.59 10.88 18.27
C LEU A 147 -10.20 9.91 19.40
N HIS A 148 -10.40 8.61 19.21
CA HIS A 148 -10.10 7.63 20.25
C HIS A 148 -8.60 7.53 20.56
N ASN A 149 -7.77 7.56 19.51
CA ASN A 149 -6.34 7.28 19.55
C ASN A 149 -5.48 8.54 19.83
N GLN A 150 -6.03 9.55 20.50
CA GLN A 150 -5.32 10.82 20.74
C GLN A 150 -3.98 10.64 21.45
N LYS A 151 -3.93 9.73 22.42
CA LYS A 151 -2.72 9.44 23.18
C LYS A 151 -1.65 8.82 22.28
N GLU A 152 -2.01 7.81 21.50
CA GLU A 152 -1.10 7.10 20.60
C GLU A 152 -0.60 8.01 19.47
N VAL A 153 -1.46 8.92 18.97
CA VAL A 153 -1.06 9.98 18.03
C VAL A 153 0.01 10.87 18.65
N ALA A 154 -0.22 11.37 19.87
CA ALA A 154 0.76 12.23 20.56
C ALA A 154 2.09 11.50 20.78
N GLU A 155 2.07 10.22 21.18
CA GLU A 155 3.27 9.41 21.41
C GLU A 155 4.03 9.10 20.10
N ALA A 156 3.33 8.88 18.99
CA ALA A 156 3.95 8.65 17.68
C ALA A 156 4.61 9.93 17.15
N ILE A 157 3.92 11.07 17.27
CA ILE A 157 4.45 12.40 16.91
C ILE A 157 5.69 12.74 17.74
N ASP A 158 5.62 12.58 19.07
CA ASP A 158 6.75 12.83 19.96
C ASP A 158 7.96 11.94 19.62
N TYR A 159 7.70 10.67 19.28
CA TYR A 159 8.76 9.76 18.84
C TYR A 159 9.46 10.26 17.58
N LEU A 160 8.74 10.64 16.52
CA LEU A 160 9.36 11.14 15.30
C LEU A 160 10.09 12.47 15.52
N ASN A 161 9.49 13.39 16.29
CA ASN A 161 10.08 14.69 16.59
C ASN A 161 11.40 14.59 17.37
N ARG A 162 11.57 13.56 18.20
CA ARG A 162 12.80 13.31 18.99
C ARG A 162 13.88 12.55 18.22
N ASN A 163 13.48 11.65 17.34
CA ASN A 163 14.42 10.70 16.69
C ASN A 163 14.78 11.11 15.26
N THR A 164 14.19 12.17 14.73
CA THR A 164 14.43 12.66 13.36
C THR A 164 14.44 14.19 13.30
N ASP A 165 14.91 14.73 12.17
CA ASP A 165 14.84 16.16 11.88
C ASP A 165 13.45 16.62 11.40
N ILE A 166 12.52 15.69 11.18
CA ILE A 166 11.13 16.01 10.87
C ILE A 166 10.46 16.60 12.10
N LYS A 167 9.61 17.59 11.88
CA LYS A 167 8.83 18.23 12.93
C LYS A 167 7.35 18.17 12.58
N PHE A 168 6.58 17.48 13.41
CA PHE A 168 5.13 17.55 13.45
C PHE A 168 4.73 18.62 14.46
N MET A 169 3.93 19.59 14.04
CA MET A 169 3.49 20.72 14.86
C MET A 169 2.00 21.01 14.71
N PRO A 170 1.33 21.55 15.74
CA PRO A 170 -0.03 22.03 15.61
C PRO A 170 -0.14 23.04 14.46
N ARG A 171 -1.09 22.79 13.57
CA ARG A 171 -1.39 23.66 12.42
C ARG A 171 -1.83 25.05 12.89
N LYS A 172 -1.44 26.08 12.14
CA LYS A 172 -1.92 27.46 12.29
C LYS A 172 -2.84 27.81 11.12
N ASP A 173 -2.27 28.08 9.96
CA ASP A 173 -2.95 28.57 8.75
C ASP A 173 -2.48 27.86 7.47
N GLU A 174 -1.58 26.87 7.58
CA GLU A 174 -0.97 26.20 6.46
C GLU A 174 -2.03 25.48 5.62
N LYS A 175 -1.97 25.62 4.29
CA LYS A 175 -2.91 24.97 3.37
C LYS A 175 -2.68 23.46 3.28
N GLY A 176 -1.42 23.05 3.26
CA GLY A 176 -1.00 21.66 3.34
C GLY A 176 -0.78 21.28 4.79
N TYR A 177 -1.56 20.33 5.29
CA TYR A 177 -1.52 19.86 6.67
C TYR A 177 -2.10 18.46 6.78
N VAL A 178 -1.87 17.80 7.90
CA VAL A 178 -2.39 16.47 8.21
C VAL A 178 -3.57 16.57 9.17
N GLU A 179 -4.67 15.89 8.84
CA GLU A 179 -5.81 15.71 9.74
C GLU A 179 -5.81 14.25 10.22
N PHE A 180 -5.64 14.05 11.52
CA PHE A 180 -5.92 12.77 12.17
C PHE A 180 -7.41 12.67 12.43
N LYS A 181 -8.05 11.62 11.93
CA LYS A 181 -9.50 11.47 12.02
C LYS A 181 -9.93 10.04 12.30
N GLN A 182 -11.11 9.91 12.91
CA GLN A 182 -11.69 8.63 13.22
C GLN A 182 -12.14 7.92 11.94
N GLY A 183 -11.75 6.66 11.83
CA GLY A 183 -12.19 5.68 10.86
C GLY A 183 -13.01 4.57 11.50
N GLU A 184 -13.74 3.84 10.66
CA GLU A 184 -14.55 2.68 11.06
C GLU A 184 -13.76 1.37 11.03
N SER A 185 -12.82 1.24 10.09
CA SER A 185 -12.01 0.03 9.90
C SER A 185 -10.64 0.39 9.34
N ASN A 186 -9.61 -0.36 9.77
CA ASN A 186 -8.21 -0.22 9.39
C ASN A 186 -7.57 1.14 9.74
N CYS A 187 -6.24 1.18 9.63
CA CYS A 187 -5.44 2.39 9.65
C CYS A 187 -4.99 2.65 8.21
N TYR A 188 -5.04 3.91 7.78
CA TYR A 188 -4.54 4.29 6.45
C TYR A 188 -4.25 5.77 6.37
N ALA A 189 -3.32 6.15 5.50
CA ALA A 189 -2.89 7.52 5.37
C ALA A 189 -2.62 7.96 3.94
N SER A 190 -2.80 9.26 3.75
CA SER A 190 -2.37 9.96 2.56
C SER A 190 -0.87 9.82 2.34
N LEU A 191 -0.46 9.64 1.09
CA LEU A 191 0.96 9.57 0.74
C LEU A 191 1.56 10.96 0.48
N GLY A 192 2.59 11.34 1.23
CA GLY A 192 3.40 12.53 0.96
C GLY A 192 2.65 13.87 1.06
N TYR A 193 3.38 14.93 0.71
CA TYR A 193 2.90 16.31 0.72
C TYR A 193 2.04 16.65 -0.51
N LYS A 194 0.98 17.44 -0.27
CA LYS A 194 0.31 18.28 -1.25
C LYS A 194 -0.07 19.60 -0.56
N GLU A 195 -0.22 20.68 -1.32
CA GLU A 195 -0.68 21.99 -0.79
C GLU A 195 -2.21 21.98 -0.50
N GLN A 196 -2.67 20.95 0.20
CA GLN A 196 -4.05 20.72 0.61
C GLN A 196 -4.05 19.76 1.81
N LYS A 197 -5.22 19.62 2.45
CA LYS A 197 -5.42 18.63 3.52
C LYS A 197 -4.97 17.22 3.08
N ARG A 198 -4.17 16.58 3.92
CA ARG A 198 -3.81 15.16 3.91
C ARG A 198 -4.47 14.51 5.13
N GLN A 199 -4.77 13.22 5.06
CA GLN A 199 -5.52 12.53 6.11
C GLN A 199 -4.77 11.32 6.62
N VAL A 200 -4.82 11.12 7.94
CA VAL A 200 -4.52 9.86 8.61
C VAL A 200 -5.82 9.40 9.25
N VAL A 201 -6.33 8.26 8.80
CA VAL A 201 -7.61 7.71 9.25
C VAL A 201 -7.33 6.52 10.15
N LEU A 202 -7.83 6.59 11.39
CA LEU A 202 -7.51 5.63 12.43
C LEU A 202 -8.78 4.96 12.93
N GLU A 203 -8.84 3.64 12.78
CA GLU A 203 -9.77 2.81 13.55
C GLU A 203 -9.31 2.71 15.02
N LYS A 204 -10.24 2.35 15.90
CA LYS A 204 -10.04 2.30 17.35
C LYS A 204 -8.81 1.47 17.75
N GLY A 205 -8.57 0.35 17.08
CA GLY A 205 -7.45 -0.55 17.30
C GLY A 205 -6.08 -0.04 16.85
N CYS A 206 -5.99 1.10 16.14
CA CYS A 206 -4.72 1.63 15.66
C CYS A 206 -3.83 2.08 16.84
N GLY A 207 -2.81 1.28 17.14
CA GLY A 207 -1.83 1.59 18.17
C GLY A 207 -0.75 2.56 17.69
N LYS A 208 0.19 2.87 18.58
CA LYS A 208 1.34 3.73 18.26
C LYS A 208 2.16 3.24 17.05
N LYS A 209 2.33 1.93 16.89
CA LYS A 209 3.16 1.35 15.82
C LYS A 209 2.50 1.54 14.46
N GLU A 210 1.20 1.29 14.39
CA GLU A 210 0.37 1.50 13.21
C GLU A 210 0.33 2.98 12.87
N ILE A 211 0.16 3.87 13.84
CA ILE A 211 0.20 5.32 13.59
C ILE A 211 1.59 5.77 13.10
N LEU A 212 2.68 5.24 13.64
CA LEU A 212 4.01 5.52 13.11
C LEU A 212 4.15 5.07 11.65
N HIS A 213 3.60 3.92 11.29
CA HIS A 213 3.53 3.45 9.91
C HIS A 213 2.79 4.45 9.01
N GLU A 214 1.60 4.87 9.43
CA GLU A 214 0.80 5.86 8.70
C GLU A 214 1.52 7.20 8.55
N LEU A 215 2.28 7.63 9.56
CA LEU A 215 3.08 8.84 9.47
C LEU A 215 4.25 8.69 8.49
N MET A 216 4.80 7.48 8.30
CA MET A 216 5.78 7.25 7.25
C MET A 216 5.16 7.42 5.86
N HIS A 217 3.91 6.97 5.64
CA HIS A 217 3.20 7.28 4.39
C HIS A 217 3.02 8.78 4.19
N ILE A 218 2.64 9.52 5.24
CA ILE A 218 2.55 10.98 5.20
C ILE A 218 3.88 11.61 4.79
N LEU A 219 5.01 11.06 5.23
CA LEU A 219 6.35 11.52 4.83
C LEU A 219 6.77 11.07 3.42
N GLY A 220 6.02 10.18 2.78
CA GLY A 220 6.22 9.73 1.41
C GLY A 220 6.90 8.37 1.27
N PHE A 221 6.91 7.56 2.33
CA PHE A 221 7.38 6.18 2.23
C PHE A 221 6.29 5.28 1.65
N PHE A 222 6.70 4.39 0.75
CA PHE A 222 5.93 3.22 0.35
C PHE A 222 6.31 2.04 1.24
N HIS A 223 5.56 0.94 1.12
CA HIS A 223 5.95 -0.28 1.80
C HIS A 223 7.26 -0.85 1.26
N GLU A 224 8.06 -1.43 2.15
CA GLU A 224 9.38 -1.95 1.80
C GLU A 224 9.31 -3.12 0.81
N GLN A 225 8.27 -3.96 0.90
CA GLN A 225 8.04 -5.06 -0.05
C GLN A 225 7.68 -4.58 -1.45
N CYS A 226 7.49 -3.28 -1.68
CA CYS A 226 7.26 -2.70 -3.01
C CYS A 226 8.56 -2.32 -3.73
N ARG A 227 9.72 -2.48 -3.09
CA ARG A 227 11.02 -2.15 -3.70
C ARG A 227 11.29 -3.00 -4.94
N GLU A 228 11.93 -2.38 -5.94
CA GLU A 228 12.31 -3.07 -7.19
C GLU A 228 13.25 -4.26 -6.95
N ASP A 229 14.03 -4.26 -5.88
CA ASP A 229 14.99 -5.30 -5.53
C ASP A 229 14.47 -6.34 -4.53
N ARG A 230 13.20 -6.28 -4.13
CA ARG A 230 12.55 -7.14 -3.11
C ARG A 230 12.77 -8.65 -3.30
N ASP A 231 12.72 -9.13 -4.55
CA ASP A 231 12.81 -10.56 -4.89
C ASP A 231 14.21 -11.13 -4.60
N ASN A 232 15.18 -10.30 -4.24
CA ASN A 232 16.49 -10.76 -3.76
C ASN A 232 16.52 -11.02 -2.25
N TYR A 233 15.47 -10.63 -1.50
CA TYR A 233 15.44 -10.66 -0.04
C TYR A 233 14.24 -11.40 0.56
N LEU A 234 13.20 -11.68 -0.24
CA LEU A 234 11.98 -12.40 0.15
C LEU A 234 12.04 -13.89 -0.19
#